data_AF-A0A7S2BMR7-F1
#
_entry.id   AF-A0A7S2BMR7-F1
#
_cell.length_a   1.000
_cell.length_b   1.000
_cell.length_c   1.000
_cell.angle_alpha   90.00
_cell.angle_beta   90.00
_cell.angle_gamma   90.00
#
_symmetry.space_group_name_H-M   'P 1'
#
loop_
_entity.id
_entity.type
_entity.pdbx_description
1 polymer ?
#
loop_
_entity_poly.entity_id
_entity_poly.type
_entity_poly.pdbx_seq_one_letter_code
_entity_poly.pdbx_strand_id
1 'polypeptide(L)'
;GTEYELAPAYGGAAETESGAVSNEAQRVLGSYSYKVSLAGESVEVNGDVELCTGTLFTLDPHMVAPSITISENGCSASCTQNDPRGLAFGTVGFARGVHYWEVKIEQAE
;
A
#
# COMPACT_ATOMS: atom_id res chain seq x y z
N GLY A 1 10.74 15.82 -10.49
CA GLY A 1 10.04 14.53 -10.46
C GLY A 1 9.14 14.49 -11.67
N THR A 2 9.06 13.36 -12.36
CA THR A 2 8.16 13.22 -13.50
C THR A 2 6.75 13.00 -12.95
N GLU A 3 5.89 13.98 -13.14
CA GLU A 3 4.48 13.94 -12.76
C GLU A 3 3.70 13.26 -13.90
N TYR A 4 3.02 12.16 -13.58
CA TYR A 4 2.16 11.46 -14.54
C TYR A 4 0.72 11.93 -14.31
N GLU A 5 0.24 12.80 -15.19
CA GLU A 5 -1.15 13.24 -15.19
C GLU A 5 -2.01 12.13 -15.82
N LEU A 6 -2.81 11.45 -14.99
CA LEU A 6 -3.73 10.42 -15.47
C LEU A 6 -4.89 11.10 -16.20
N ALA A 7 -5.04 10.82 -17.50
CA ALA A 7 -6.19 11.29 -18.26
C ALA A 7 -7.49 10.73 -17.67
N PRO A 8 -8.56 11.54 -17.54
CA PRO A 8 -9.83 11.05 -17.05
C PRO A 8 -10.39 10.01 -18.04
N ALA A 9 -10.81 8.86 -17.52
CA ALA A 9 -11.49 7.85 -18.30
C ALA A 9 -12.78 8.45 -18.87
N TYR A 10 -12.85 8.60 -20.19
CA TYR A 10 -14.07 8.99 -20.89
C TYR A 10 -15.15 7.92 -20.69
N GLY A 11 -16.23 8.27 -20.01
CA GLY A 11 -17.40 7.40 -19.87
C GLY A 11 -18.52 7.97 -19.02
N GLY A 12 -19.34 8.84 -19.61
CA GLY A 12 -20.75 9.06 -19.24
C GLY A 12 -21.04 9.90 -18.00
N ALA A 13 -21.77 11.00 -18.19
CA ALA A 13 -22.39 11.75 -17.12
C ALA A 13 -23.40 10.85 -16.36
N ALA A 14 -23.18 10.65 -15.06
CA ALA A 14 -24.20 10.25 -14.12
C ALA A 14 -24.17 11.24 -12.95
N GLU A 15 -25.34 11.80 -12.68
CA GLU A 15 -25.59 12.79 -11.65
C GLU A 15 -25.33 12.25 -10.23
N THR A 16 -25.04 13.20 -9.35
CA THR A 16 -24.72 13.11 -7.93
C THR A 16 -25.54 12.10 -7.13
N GLU A 17 -24.86 11.17 -6.45
CA GLU A 17 -25.29 10.68 -5.13
C GLU A 17 -24.08 10.69 -4.19
N SER A 18 -24.27 11.30 -3.02
CA SER A 18 -23.37 11.24 -1.86
C SER A 18 -23.37 9.80 -1.32
N GLY A 19 -22.70 8.90 -2.04
CA GLY A 19 -22.48 7.52 -1.64
C GLY A 19 -21.45 7.48 -0.52
N ALA A 20 -21.82 6.85 0.60
CA ALA A 20 -20.87 6.50 1.65
C ALA A 20 -19.66 5.82 1.01
N VAL A 21 -18.48 6.42 1.16
CA VAL A 21 -17.23 5.84 0.66
C VAL A 21 -17.03 4.53 1.42
N SER A 22 -17.29 3.41 0.75
CA SER A 22 -16.92 2.11 1.28
C SER A 22 -15.40 2.11 1.44
N ASN A 23 -14.91 1.97 2.67
CA ASN A 23 -13.50 1.77 3.00
C ASN A 23 -12.97 0.39 2.53
N GLU A 24 -13.64 -0.23 1.55
CA GLU A 24 -13.14 -1.46 0.95
C GLU A 24 -11.95 -1.12 0.08
N ALA A 25 -10.82 -1.76 0.39
CA ALA A 25 -9.60 -1.61 -0.36
C ALA A 25 -9.86 -1.97 -1.83
N GLN A 26 -9.86 -0.97 -2.70
CA GLN A 26 -10.14 -1.18 -4.12
C GLN A 26 -8.85 -1.63 -4.79
N ARG A 27 -8.90 -2.82 -5.39
CA ARG A 27 -7.81 -3.33 -6.23
C ARG A 27 -8.01 -2.81 -7.65
N VAL A 28 -7.06 -2.04 -8.14
CA VAL A 28 -7.03 -1.47 -9.47
C VAL A 28 -5.90 -2.14 -10.24
N LEU A 29 -6.25 -2.79 -11.34
CA LEU A 29 -5.31 -3.44 -12.23
C LEU A 29 -5.06 -2.55 -13.45
N GLY A 30 -3.80 -2.35 -13.79
CA GLY A 30 -3.36 -1.65 -14.98
C GLY A 30 -2.36 -2.51 -15.75
N SER A 31 -2.29 -2.31 -17.05
CA SER A 31 -1.26 -2.89 -17.92
C SER A 31 -0.61 -1.76 -18.70
N TYR A 32 0.70 -1.83 -18.91
CA TYR A 32 1.43 -0.89 -19.76
C TYR A 32 2.21 -1.65 -20.83
N SER A 33 2.29 -1.04 -22.01
CA SER A 33 3.22 -1.41 -23.07
C SER A 33 4.00 -0.16 -23.47
N TYR A 34 5.32 -0.27 -23.53
CA TYR A 34 6.19 0.82 -23.95
C TYR A 34 7.34 0.29 -24.80
N LYS A 35 7.59 0.93 -25.95
CA LYS A 35 8.69 0.57 -26.84
C LYS A 35 9.97 1.31 -26.45
N VAL A 36 11.04 0.55 -26.22
CA VAL A 36 12.37 1.05 -25.88
C VAL A 36 13.35 0.62 -26.98
N SER A 37 14.27 1.51 -27.37
CA SER A 37 15.38 1.16 -28.24
C SER A 37 16.56 0.65 -27.41
N LEU A 38 16.91 -0.63 -27.57
CA LEU A 38 18.05 -1.26 -26.89
C LEU A 38 19.03 -1.77 -27.95
N ALA A 39 20.28 -1.28 -27.93
CA ALA A 39 21.31 -1.68 -28.90
C ALA A 39 20.93 -1.51 -30.39
N GLY A 40 20.05 -0.56 -30.70
CA GLY A 40 19.55 -0.31 -32.06
C GLY A 40 18.35 -1.16 -32.48
N GLU A 41 17.89 -2.07 -31.62
CA GLU A 41 16.66 -2.84 -31.81
C GLU A 41 15.50 -2.21 -31.02
N SER A 42 14.28 -2.30 -31.56
CA SER A 42 13.08 -1.88 -30.86
C SER A 42 12.51 -3.05 -30.07
N VAL A 43 12.51 -2.92 -28.74
CA VAL A 43 11.99 -3.92 -27.79
C VAL A 43 10.73 -3.37 -27.14
N GLU A 44 9.68 -4.17 -27.08
CA GLU A 44 8.45 -3.83 -26.37
C GLU A 44 8.53 -4.32 -24.92
N VAL A 45 8.45 -3.39 -23.99
CA VAL A 45 8.40 -3.65 -22.55
C VAL A 45 6.94 -3.67 -22.15
N ASN A 46 6.46 -4.84 -21.73
CA ASN A 46 5.12 -5.04 -21.21
C ASN A 46 5.19 -5.25 -19.70
N GLY A 47 4.20 -4.75 -18.97
CA GLY A 47 4.06 -5.06 -17.56
C GLY A 47 2.66 -4.80 -17.03
N ASP A 48 2.34 -5.48 -15.95
CA ASP A 48 1.10 -5.30 -15.22
C ASP A 48 1.41 -4.57 -13.90
N VAL A 49 0.52 -3.67 -13.50
CA VAL A 49 0.59 -2.92 -12.25
C VAL A 49 -0.70 -3.17 -11.49
N GLU A 50 -0.58 -3.57 -10.24
CA GLU A 50 -1.71 -3.66 -9.32
C GLU A 50 -1.54 -2.58 -8.24
N LEU A 51 -2.54 -1.72 -8.12
CA LEU A 51 -2.65 -0.70 -7.10
C LEU A 51 -3.78 -1.10 -6.15
N CYS A 52 -3.53 -1.01 -4.85
CA CYS A 52 -4.57 -1.19 -3.85
C CYS A 52 -4.76 0.14 -3.12
N THR A 53 -5.97 0.69 -3.14
CA THR A 53 -6.27 2.00 -2.53
C THR A 53 -6.42 1.94 -1.01
N GLY A 54 -6.50 0.74 -0.45
CA GLY A 54 -6.48 0.50 1.00
C GLY A 54 -5.11 0.01 1.48
N THR A 55 -4.87 0.11 2.79
CA THR A 55 -3.65 -0.37 3.42
C THR A 55 -3.47 -1.87 3.19
N LEU A 56 -2.47 -2.25 2.39
CA LEU A 56 -2.20 -3.65 2.01
C LEU A 56 -1.78 -4.53 3.19
N PHE A 57 -1.14 -3.94 4.19
CA PHE A 57 -0.77 -4.61 5.43
C PHE A 57 -0.90 -3.62 6.59
N THR A 58 -1.58 -4.05 7.65
CA THR A 58 -1.62 -3.35 8.94
C THR A 58 -0.91 -4.21 9.98
N LEU A 59 -0.66 -3.67 11.16
CA LEU A 59 -0.21 -4.45 12.29
C LEU A 59 -1.38 -5.28 12.84
N ASP A 60 -1.13 -6.55 13.16
CA ASP A 60 -2.13 -7.47 13.68
C ASP A 60 -2.30 -7.28 15.19
N PRO A 61 -3.48 -6.82 15.67
CA PRO A 61 -3.72 -6.59 17.09
C PRO A 61 -3.82 -7.87 17.92
N HIS A 62 -3.90 -9.06 17.30
CA HIS A 62 -3.92 -10.35 17.98
C HIS A 62 -2.54 -11.00 18.04
N MET A 63 -1.62 -10.59 17.15
CA MET A 63 -0.25 -11.09 17.07
C MET A 63 0.71 -10.01 17.52
N VAL A 64 0.57 -9.59 18.77
CA VAL A 64 1.31 -8.50 19.39
C VAL A 64 1.73 -8.85 20.81
N ALA A 65 2.91 -8.38 21.22
CA ALA A 65 3.38 -8.52 22.58
C ALA A 65 2.47 -7.74 23.56
N PRO A 66 2.23 -8.23 24.79
CA PRO A 66 1.38 -7.56 25.76
C PRO A 66 1.82 -6.13 26.15
N SER A 67 3.09 -5.79 25.93
CA SER A 67 3.66 -4.46 26.20
C SER A 67 3.39 -3.43 25.09
N ILE A 68 2.87 -3.87 23.93
CA ILE A 68 2.65 -3.05 22.75
C ILE A 68 1.14 -2.85 22.53
N THR A 69 0.74 -1.60 22.33
CA THR A 69 -0.63 -1.22 21.94
C THR A 69 -0.64 -0.83 20.47
N ILE A 70 -1.64 -1.31 19.72
CA ILE A 70 -1.84 -0.99 18.31
C ILE A 70 -2.99 0.01 18.16
N SER A 71 -2.84 1.00 17.28
CA SER A 71 -3.91 1.94 16.94
C SER A 71 -5.10 1.25 16.28
N GLU A 72 -6.28 1.86 16.34
CA GLU A 72 -7.52 1.31 15.76
C GLU A 72 -7.39 1.01 14.26
N ASN A 73 -6.66 1.85 13.51
CA ASN A 73 -6.40 1.64 12.08
C ASN A 73 -5.26 0.65 11.79
N GLY A 74 -4.59 0.12 12.82
CA GLY A 74 -3.49 -0.83 12.67
C GLY A 74 -2.19 -0.25 12.10
N CYS A 75 -2.05 1.08 11.98
CA CYS A 75 -0.88 1.71 11.35
C CYS A 75 0.15 2.27 12.35
N SER A 76 -0.09 2.13 13.66
CA SER A 76 0.82 2.63 14.69
C SER A 76 0.91 1.63 15.84
N ALA A 77 2.11 1.50 16.39
CA ALA A 77 2.38 0.72 17.58
C ALA A 77 3.10 1.58 18.61
N SER A 78 2.70 1.45 19.88
CA SER A 78 3.31 2.15 20.99
C SER A 78 3.69 1.16 22.09
N CYS A 79 4.91 1.27 22.60
CA CYS A 79 5.33 0.52 23.78
C CYS A 79 4.92 1.26 25.04
N THR A 80 4.10 0.63 25.88
CA THR A 80 3.56 1.25 27.10
C THR A 80 4.37 0.90 28.34
N GLN A 81 5.33 0.00 28.21
CA GLN A 81 6.18 -0.50 29.28
C GLN A 81 7.64 -0.49 28.82
N ASN A 82 8.59 -0.32 29.72
CA ASN A 82 10.01 -0.38 29.40
C ASN A 82 10.47 -1.85 29.24
N ASP A 83 9.83 -2.58 28.32
CA ASP A 83 10.20 -3.96 27.95
C ASP A 83 10.93 -3.92 26.60
N PRO A 84 12.22 -4.31 26.55
CA PRO A 84 12.98 -4.33 25.30
C PRO A 84 12.52 -5.39 24.29
N ARG A 85 11.54 -6.24 24.61
CA ARG A 85 11.08 -7.36 23.76
C ARG A 85 9.70 -7.13 23.14
N GLY A 86 9.35 -5.88 22.86
CA GLY A 86 8.13 -5.53 22.12
C GLY A 86 8.18 -6.02 20.68
N LEU A 87 7.23 -6.89 20.30
CA LEU A 87 7.08 -7.41 18.94
C LEU A 87 5.62 -7.22 18.49
N ALA A 88 5.44 -6.79 17.25
CA ALA A 88 4.16 -6.73 16.56
C ALA A 88 4.34 -7.28 15.14
N PHE A 89 3.41 -8.13 14.69
CA PHE A 89 3.43 -8.69 13.34
C PHE A 89 2.49 -7.93 12.41
N GLY A 90 2.75 -8.01 11.10
CA GLY A 90 1.80 -7.56 10.09
C GLY A 90 0.69 -8.59 9.88
N THR A 91 -0.47 -8.13 9.41
CA THR A 91 -1.65 -8.97 9.09
C THR A 91 -1.45 -9.81 7.82
N VAL A 92 -0.48 -9.46 6.99
CA VAL A 92 -0.20 -10.12 5.71
C VAL A 92 1.29 -10.42 5.58
N GLY A 93 1.61 -11.63 5.13
CA GLY A 93 2.96 -12.03 4.74
C GLY A 93 3.13 -12.06 3.23
N PHE A 94 4.21 -11.46 2.73
CA PHE A 94 4.54 -11.49 1.31
C PHE A 94 5.56 -12.60 1.00
N ALA A 95 5.18 -13.57 0.17
CA ALA A 95 6.03 -14.73 -0.14
C ALA A 95 6.95 -14.54 -1.37
N ARG A 96 6.59 -13.64 -2.29
CA ARG A 96 7.31 -13.40 -3.57
C ARG A 96 7.13 -11.95 -4.02
N GLY A 97 8.06 -11.46 -4.85
CA GLY A 97 8.02 -10.10 -5.41
C GLY A 97 8.96 -9.12 -4.70
N VAL A 98 8.88 -7.85 -5.07
CA VAL A 98 9.62 -6.75 -4.43
C VAL A 98 8.62 -5.92 -3.66
N HIS A 99 8.89 -5.70 -2.38
CA HIS A 99 7.98 -5.02 -1.45
C HIS A 99 8.68 -3.84 -0.81
N TYR A 100 7.92 -2.78 -0.57
CA TYR A 100 8.41 -1.56 0.04
C TYR A 100 7.43 -1.09 1.11
N TRP A 101 7.95 -0.66 2.24
CA TRP A 101 7.20 0.00 3.29
C TRP A 101 8.05 1.04 4.00
N GLU A 102 7.38 2.02 4.59
CA GLU A 102 8.00 3.06 5.41
C GLU A 102 7.51 2.95 6.84
N VAL A 103 8.40 3.23 7.80
CA VAL A 103 8.06 3.32 9.22
C VAL A 103 8.61 4.64 9.74
N LYS A 104 7.75 5.43 10.37
CA LYS A 104 8.16 6.63 11.09
C LYS A 104 8.35 6.30 12.56
N ILE A 105 9.51 6.65 13.12
CA ILE A 105 9.77 6.57 14.55
C ILE A 105 9.48 7.93 15.16
N GLU A 106 8.44 8.02 15.98
CA GLU A 106 8.06 9.27 16.67
C GLU A 106 8.87 9.49 17.95
N GLN A 107 9.24 8.42 18.65
CA GLN A 107 10.01 8.47 19.90
C GLN A 107 10.92 7.24 20.02
N ALA A 108 12.15 7.46 20.47
CA ALA A 108 13.09 6.43 20.90
C ALA A 108 13.92 7.00 22.07
N GLU A 109 14.06 6.21 23.14
CA GLU A 109 14.92 6.53 24.29
C GLU A 109 16.26 5.80 24.21
#